data_AF-A7I9H0-F1
#
_entry.id   AF-A7I9H0-F1
#
_cell.length_a   1.000
_cell.length_b   1.000
_cell.length_c   1.000
_cell.angle_alpha   90.00
_cell.angle_beta   90.00
_cell.angle_gamma   90.00
#
_symmetry.space_group_name_H-M   'P 1'
#
loop_
_entity.id
_entity.type
_entity.pdbx_description
1 polymer ?
#
loop_
_entity_poly.entity_id
_entity_poly.type
_entity_poly.pdbx_seq_one_letter_code
_entity_poly.pdbx_strand_id
1 'polypeptide(L)'
;MDTVTPDDITCRLRHFATAVKETSTHAAERSAFGRYRAGAPYFALYPLRRLMASGETEARCSPEHHAEFGRISRDLAALEEEGGSAYRKELFSDLFVYTEAYRTLFCYHELGMCSLAGIARDPLREEIAVLLAELEGEFPLEEIRALVAGLDETLCLLHRSSSSGTPRADPAGGAAGEAPSPYGESIPAFHRPRERTGSL
;
A
#
# COMPACT_ATOMS: atom_id res chain seq x y z
N MET A 1 -1.51 20.67 10.86
CA MET A 1 -2.71 19.88 11.20
C MET A 1 -3.71 20.15 10.10
N ASP A 2 -3.87 19.20 9.19
CA ASP A 2 -4.88 19.31 8.14
C ASP A 2 -6.25 19.09 8.79
N THR A 3 -7.06 20.14 8.81
CA THR A 3 -8.41 20.10 9.36
C THR A 3 -9.29 19.25 8.46
N VAL A 4 -9.69 18.06 8.94
CA VAL A 4 -10.64 17.20 8.23
C VAL A 4 -11.98 17.91 8.04
N THR A 5 -12.40 18.06 6.79
CA THR A 5 -13.66 18.71 6.42
C THR A 5 -14.81 17.70 6.31
N PRO A 6 -16.08 18.15 6.38
CA PRO A 6 -17.23 17.28 6.07
C PRO A 6 -17.16 16.64 4.67
N ASP A 7 -16.58 17.35 3.70
CA ASP A 7 -16.38 16.83 2.34
C ASP A 7 -15.39 15.65 2.31
N ASP A 8 -14.35 15.68 3.17
CA ASP A 8 -13.41 14.58 3.31
C ASP A 8 -14.09 13.31 3.86
N ILE A 9 -15.02 13.47 4.81
CA ILE A 9 -15.79 12.36 5.37
C ILE A 9 -16.69 11.76 4.29
N THR A 10 -17.38 12.60 3.52
CA THR A 10 -18.24 12.16 2.40
C THR A 10 -17.42 11.43 1.34
N CYS A 11 -16.24 11.93 1.00
CA CYS A 11 -15.33 11.29 0.05
C CYS A 11 -14.89 9.89 0.54
N ARG A 12 -14.52 9.77 1.81
CA ARG A 12 -14.12 8.49 2.42
C ARG A 12 -15.28 7.49 2.50
N LEU A 13 -16.48 7.95 2.84
CA LEU A 13 -17.69 7.12 2.81
C LEU A 13 -17.98 6.59 1.40
N ARG A 14 -17.86 7.46 0.39
CA ARG A 14 -18.01 7.04 -1.02
C ARG A 14 -16.96 6.02 -1.42
N HIS A 15 -15.70 6.22 -1.02
CA HIS A 15 -14.64 5.26 -1.30
C HIS A 15 -14.93 3.91 -0.63
N PHE A 16 -15.37 3.90 0.63
CA PHE A 16 -15.76 2.68 1.33
C PHE A 16 -16.94 1.96 0.64
N ALA A 17 -17.99 2.71 0.27
CA ALA A 17 -19.13 2.17 -0.46
C ALA A 17 -18.72 1.56 -1.82
N THR A 18 -17.86 2.25 -2.57
CA THR A 18 -17.33 1.74 -3.84
C THR A 18 -16.52 0.46 -3.62
N ALA A 19 -15.64 0.42 -2.62
CA ALA A 19 -14.83 -0.76 -2.34
C ALA A 19 -15.70 -1.99 -2.00
N VAL A 20 -16.72 -1.83 -1.16
CA VAL A 20 -17.68 -2.91 -0.85
C VAL A 20 -18.42 -3.36 -2.11
N LYS A 21 -18.96 -2.40 -2.89
CA LYS A 21 -19.72 -2.70 -4.10
C LYS A 21 -18.87 -3.42 -5.16
N GLU A 22 -17.66 -2.95 -5.42
CA GLU A 22 -16.76 -3.55 -6.42
C GLU A 22 -16.34 -4.96 -5.98
N THR A 23 -16.01 -5.15 -4.70
CA THR A 23 -15.64 -6.45 -4.13
C THR A 23 -16.79 -7.45 -4.23
N SER A 24 -18.03 -7.00 -4.05
CA SER A 24 -19.24 -7.80 -4.26
C SER A 24 -19.48 -8.13 -5.74
N THR A 25 -19.50 -7.09 -6.59
CA THR A 25 -19.85 -7.22 -8.01
C THR A 25 -18.86 -8.08 -8.77
N HIS A 26 -17.58 -7.99 -8.44
CA HIS A 26 -16.49 -8.67 -9.14
C HIS A 26 -15.97 -9.87 -8.37
N ALA A 27 -16.83 -10.55 -7.60
CA ALA A 27 -16.43 -11.67 -6.74
C ALA A 27 -15.63 -12.77 -7.48
N ALA A 28 -16.00 -13.08 -8.73
CA ALA A 28 -15.31 -14.09 -9.55
C ALA A 28 -13.95 -13.64 -10.11
N GLU A 29 -13.67 -12.33 -10.11
CA GLU A 29 -12.43 -11.73 -10.61
C GLU A 29 -11.47 -11.34 -9.48
N ARG A 30 -11.83 -11.62 -8.23
CA ARG A 30 -11.01 -11.25 -7.08
C ARG A 30 -9.69 -12.01 -7.08
N SER A 31 -8.62 -11.27 -6.82
CA SER A 31 -7.27 -11.83 -6.76
C SER A 31 -6.35 -10.88 -6.01
N ALA A 32 -5.44 -11.44 -5.22
CA ALA A 32 -4.43 -10.66 -4.49
C ALA A 32 -3.49 -9.85 -5.42
N PHE A 33 -3.30 -10.29 -6.66
CA PHE A 33 -2.56 -9.57 -7.71
C PHE A 33 -3.49 -8.86 -8.70
N GLY A 34 -4.80 -8.96 -8.52
CA GLY A 34 -5.80 -8.41 -9.42
C GLY A 34 -6.16 -6.97 -9.11
N ARG A 35 -7.06 -6.45 -9.95
CA ARG A 35 -7.69 -5.13 -9.76
C ARG A 35 -8.62 -5.12 -8.54
N TYR A 36 -9.35 -6.22 -8.32
CA TYR A 36 -10.32 -6.35 -7.24
C TYR A 36 -9.72 -7.23 -6.15
N ARG A 37 -9.41 -6.64 -5.01
CA ARG A 37 -8.83 -7.33 -3.84
C ARG A 37 -9.91 -7.57 -2.80
N ALA A 38 -9.81 -8.66 -2.06
CA ALA A 38 -10.74 -8.95 -0.98
C ALA A 38 -10.55 -7.94 0.17
N GLY A 39 -9.33 -7.48 0.43
CA GLY A 39 -9.00 -6.55 1.50
C GLY A 39 -9.46 -5.10 1.28
N ALA A 40 -9.83 -4.72 0.04
CA ALA A 40 -10.14 -3.34 -0.32
C ALA A 40 -11.20 -2.67 0.58
N PRO A 41 -12.31 -3.32 0.95
CA PRO A 41 -13.28 -2.75 1.89
C PRO A 41 -12.66 -2.41 3.26
N TYR A 42 -11.77 -3.24 3.77
CA TYR A 42 -11.15 -3.03 5.08
C TYR A 42 -10.13 -1.88 5.05
N PHE A 43 -9.39 -1.74 3.95
CA PHE A 43 -8.45 -0.62 3.77
C PHE A 43 -9.18 0.72 3.71
N ALA A 44 -10.38 0.75 3.14
CA ALA A 44 -11.24 1.92 3.17
C ALA A 44 -11.93 2.14 4.54
N LEU A 45 -12.31 1.05 5.22
CA LEU A 45 -13.00 1.06 6.52
C LEU A 45 -12.13 1.59 7.66
N TYR A 46 -10.90 1.08 7.83
CA TYR A 46 -10.10 1.35 9.03
C TYR A 46 -9.77 2.84 9.26
N PRO A 47 -9.30 3.58 8.24
CA PRO A 47 -9.08 5.02 8.39
C PRO A 47 -10.37 5.76 8.73
N LEU A 48 -11.49 5.34 8.15
CA LEU A 48 -12.80 5.95 8.40
C LEU A 48 -13.30 5.64 9.82
N ARG A 49 -13.13 4.41 10.31
CA ARG A 49 -13.46 4.01 11.68
C ARG A 49 -12.64 4.80 12.71
N ARG A 50 -11.33 4.96 12.49
CA ARG A 50 -10.46 5.81 13.32
C ARG A 50 -10.93 7.26 13.32
N LEU A 51 -11.31 7.78 12.16
CA LEU A 51 -11.79 9.14 12.02
C LEU A 51 -13.09 9.35 12.80
N MET A 52 -14.06 8.44 12.63
CA MET A 52 -15.36 8.51 13.31
C MET A 52 -15.29 8.27 14.82
N ALA A 53 -14.27 7.53 15.30
CA ALA A 53 -14.03 7.31 16.73
C ALA A 53 -13.24 8.45 17.41
N SER A 54 -12.71 9.40 16.64
CA SER A 54 -11.97 10.53 17.19
C SER A 54 -12.92 11.63 17.66
N GLY A 55 -12.83 12.03 18.94
CA GLY A 55 -13.71 13.05 19.53
C GLY A 55 -13.62 14.44 18.86
N GLU A 56 -12.52 14.75 18.18
CA GLU A 56 -12.38 15.98 17.38
C GLU A 56 -13.23 15.98 16.09
N THR A 57 -13.57 14.80 15.59
CA THR A 57 -14.36 14.62 14.36
C THR A 57 -15.80 14.22 14.65
N GLU A 58 -16.11 13.69 15.83
CA GLU A 58 -17.49 13.44 16.27
C GLU A 58 -18.37 14.70 16.18
N ALA A 59 -17.80 15.87 16.48
CA ALA A 59 -18.46 17.17 16.29
C ALA A 59 -18.68 17.59 14.82
N ARG A 60 -18.01 16.91 13.87
CA ARG A 60 -18.05 17.19 12.41
C ARG A 60 -18.82 16.13 11.63
N CYS A 61 -19.04 14.95 12.22
CA CYS A 61 -19.87 13.90 11.64
C CYS A 61 -21.34 14.28 11.85
N SER A 62 -22.10 14.42 10.76
CA SER A 62 -23.54 14.57 10.86
C SER A 62 -24.20 13.22 11.15
N PRO A 63 -25.45 13.19 11.65
CA PRO A 63 -26.22 11.97 11.79
C PRO A 63 -26.31 11.16 10.48
N GLU A 64 -26.35 11.83 9.34
CA GLU A 64 -26.36 11.20 8.01
C GLU A 64 -25.03 10.47 7.72
N HIS A 65 -23.88 11.02 8.11
CA HIS A 65 -22.59 10.32 7.99
C HIS A 65 -22.58 9.02 8.80
N HIS A 66 -23.11 9.05 10.03
CA HIS A 66 -23.22 7.85 10.87
C HIS A 66 -24.19 6.82 10.29
N ALA A 67 -25.33 7.27 9.77
CA ALA A 67 -26.31 6.41 9.13
C ALA A 67 -25.74 5.73 7.88
N GLU A 68 -25.02 6.50 7.04
CA GLU A 68 -24.38 5.97 5.84
C GLU A 68 -23.25 5.01 6.16
N PHE A 69 -22.40 5.33 7.14
CA PHE A 69 -21.37 4.42 7.62
C PHE A 69 -21.97 3.08 8.10
N GLY A 70 -23.04 3.14 8.91
CA GLY A 70 -23.73 1.97 9.40
C GLY A 70 -24.45 1.18 8.30
N ARG A 71 -24.91 1.84 7.23
CA ARG A 71 -25.45 1.18 6.03
C ARG A 71 -24.36 0.41 5.30
N ILE A 72 -23.25 1.06 4.94
CA ILE A 72 -22.14 0.43 4.20
C ILE A 72 -21.50 -0.71 5.01
N SER A 73 -21.39 -0.53 6.34
CA SER A 73 -20.87 -1.59 7.23
C SER A 73 -21.76 -2.84 7.23
N ARG A 74 -23.08 -2.68 7.13
CA ARG A 74 -24.00 -3.81 6.97
C ARG A 74 -23.86 -4.48 5.60
N ASP A 75 -23.63 -3.70 4.55
CA ASP A 75 -23.37 -4.24 3.21
C ASP A 75 -22.08 -5.09 3.20
N LEU A 76 -21.03 -4.65 3.90
CA LEU A 76 -19.81 -5.44 4.08
C LEU A 76 -20.07 -6.73 4.87
N ALA A 77 -20.83 -6.67 5.97
CA ALA A 77 -21.17 -7.85 6.74
C ALA A 77 -21.99 -8.87 5.93
N ALA A 78 -22.92 -8.41 5.08
CA ALA A 78 -23.66 -9.29 4.18
C ALA A 78 -22.74 -9.96 3.15
N LEU A 79 -21.78 -9.22 2.59
CA LEU A 79 -20.76 -9.77 1.68
C LEU A 79 -19.90 -10.84 2.37
N GLU A 80 -19.50 -10.61 3.63
CA GLU A 80 -18.76 -11.59 4.42
C GLU A 80 -19.57 -12.86 4.67
N GLU A 81 -20.85 -12.71 5.00
CA GLU A 81 -21.78 -13.83 5.23
C GLU A 81 -22.00 -14.64 3.95
N GLU A 82 -22.25 -13.98 2.82
CA GLU A 82 -22.44 -14.61 1.52
C GLU A 82 -21.17 -15.34 1.03
N GLY A 83 -20.00 -14.72 1.21
CA GLY A 83 -18.71 -15.28 0.79
C GLY A 83 -18.16 -16.34 1.74
N GLY A 84 -18.55 -16.30 3.02
CA GLY A 84 -18.14 -17.22 4.07
C GLY A 84 -16.63 -17.49 4.11
N SER A 85 -16.25 -18.75 4.34
CA SER A 85 -14.83 -19.16 4.43
C SER A 85 -14.02 -18.88 3.16
N ALA A 86 -14.66 -18.86 1.98
CA ALA A 86 -13.94 -18.57 0.73
C ALA A 86 -13.43 -17.13 0.72
N TYR A 87 -14.27 -16.17 1.12
CA TYR A 87 -13.86 -14.77 1.23
C TYR A 87 -12.76 -14.57 2.28
N ARG A 88 -12.84 -15.27 3.42
CA ARG A 88 -11.79 -15.21 4.45
C ARG A 88 -10.44 -15.75 3.97
N LYS A 89 -10.44 -16.79 3.14
CA LYS A 89 -9.21 -17.30 2.49
C LYS A 89 -8.64 -16.33 1.48
N GLU A 90 -9.48 -15.59 0.76
CA GLU A 90 -9.03 -14.54 -0.15
C GLU A 90 -8.36 -13.39 0.64
N LEU A 91 -8.92 -12.97 1.77
CA LEU A 91 -8.28 -12.00 2.67
C LEU A 91 -6.93 -12.49 3.20
N PHE A 92 -6.82 -13.78 3.56
CA PHE A 92 -5.54 -14.37 3.95
C PHE A 92 -4.54 -14.40 2.79
N SER A 93 -5.00 -14.66 1.56
CA SER A 93 -4.17 -14.58 0.36
C SER A 93 -3.67 -13.16 0.12
N ASP A 94 -4.50 -12.14 0.34
CA ASP A 94 -4.07 -10.74 0.30
C ASP A 94 -2.96 -10.54 1.34
N LEU A 95 -3.18 -10.90 2.61
CA LEU A 95 -2.18 -10.72 3.68
C LEU A 95 -0.81 -11.31 3.31
N PHE A 96 -0.80 -12.52 2.75
CA PHE A 96 0.43 -13.16 2.30
C PHE A 96 1.14 -12.35 1.21
N VAL A 97 0.42 -11.94 0.16
CA VAL A 97 0.97 -11.17 -0.95
C VAL A 97 1.50 -9.80 -0.50
N TYR A 98 0.76 -9.13 0.39
CA TYR A 98 1.17 -7.86 0.96
C TYR A 98 2.44 -7.98 1.80
N THR A 99 2.57 -9.05 2.57
CA THR A 99 3.76 -9.35 3.37
C THR A 99 4.98 -9.61 2.47
N GLU A 100 4.81 -10.40 1.40
CA GLU A 100 5.89 -10.62 0.43
C GLU A 100 6.27 -9.35 -0.33
N ALA A 101 5.30 -8.50 -0.67
CA ALA A 101 5.56 -7.18 -1.26
C ALA A 101 6.35 -6.29 -0.31
N TYR A 102 6.00 -6.26 0.98
CA TYR A 102 6.74 -5.51 1.99
C TYR A 102 8.17 -6.02 2.12
N ARG A 103 8.38 -7.34 2.15
CA ARG A 103 9.74 -7.93 2.13
C ARG A 103 10.53 -7.52 0.88
N THR A 104 9.88 -7.56 -0.29
CA THR A 104 10.50 -7.21 -1.57
C THR A 104 11.00 -5.76 -1.60
N LEU A 105 10.29 -4.84 -0.95
CA LEU A 105 10.73 -3.45 -0.82
C LEU A 105 12.09 -3.33 -0.12
N PHE A 106 12.35 -4.12 0.93
CA PHE A 106 13.67 -4.13 1.57
C PHE A 106 14.76 -4.67 0.65
N CYS A 107 14.49 -5.73 -0.11
CA CYS A 107 15.43 -6.22 -1.12
C CYS A 107 15.75 -5.14 -2.18
N TYR A 108 14.75 -4.39 -2.62
CA TYR A 108 14.96 -3.28 -3.56
C TYR A 108 15.76 -2.13 -2.95
N HIS A 109 15.59 -1.87 -1.65
CA HIS A 109 16.41 -0.89 -0.96
C HIS A 109 17.88 -1.33 -0.86
N GLU A 110 18.15 -2.59 -0.52
CA GLU A 110 19.52 -3.14 -0.48
C GLU A 110 20.22 -3.05 -1.84
N LEU A 111 19.45 -3.20 -2.93
CA LEU A 111 19.94 -3.03 -4.30
C LEU A 111 20.06 -1.56 -4.74
N GLY A 112 19.76 -0.60 -3.87
CA GLY A 112 19.82 0.84 -4.16
C GLY A 112 18.72 1.34 -5.11
N MET A 113 17.65 0.55 -5.32
CA MET A 113 16.56 0.87 -6.24
C MET A 113 15.45 1.72 -5.62
N CYS A 114 15.35 1.75 -4.28
CA CYS A 114 14.42 2.61 -3.57
C CYS A 114 15.02 3.17 -2.27
N SER A 115 14.43 4.27 -1.76
CA SER A 115 14.86 4.92 -0.53
C SER A 115 14.10 4.39 0.69
N LEU A 116 14.73 4.45 1.87
CA LEU A 116 14.09 4.11 3.15
C LEU A 116 12.86 4.97 3.44
N ALA A 117 12.89 6.25 3.03
CA ALA A 117 11.75 7.15 3.17
C ALA A 117 10.57 6.71 2.28
N GLY A 118 10.85 6.09 1.13
CA GLY A 118 9.84 5.47 0.28
C GLY A 118 9.18 4.28 0.99
N ILE A 119 9.98 3.40 1.60
CA ILE A 119 9.48 2.23 2.35
C ILE A 119 8.64 2.68 3.57
N ALA A 120 9.12 3.64 4.34
CA ALA A 120 8.43 4.08 5.56
C ALA A 120 7.11 4.82 5.31
N ARG A 121 6.91 5.34 4.10
CA ARG A 121 5.65 6.00 3.68
C ARG A 121 4.73 5.07 2.89
N ASP A 122 5.17 3.84 2.65
CA ASP A 122 4.40 2.88 1.87
C ASP A 122 3.18 2.40 2.68
N PRO A 123 1.97 2.45 2.12
CA PRO A 123 0.76 2.04 2.83
C PRO A 123 0.69 0.53 3.13
N LEU A 124 1.55 -0.29 2.49
CA LEU A 124 1.57 -1.75 2.65
C LEU A 124 1.63 -2.17 4.12
N ARG A 125 2.41 -1.48 4.97
CA ARG A 125 2.45 -1.80 6.40
C ARG A 125 1.07 -1.67 7.00
N GLU A 126 0.43 -0.51 6.85
CA GLU A 126 -0.90 -0.26 7.43
C GLU A 126 -1.92 -1.28 6.94
N GLU A 127 -1.87 -1.63 5.65
CA GLU A 127 -2.75 -2.65 5.05
C GLU A 127 -2.49 -4.05 5.62
N ILE A 128 -1.23 -4.44 5.86
CA ILE A 128 -0.87 -5.68 6.59
C ILE A 128 -1.45 -5.67 8.01
N ALA A 129 -1.31 -4.55 8.73
CA ALA A 129 -1.82 -4.44 10.10
C ALA A 129 -3.35 -4.56 10.17
N VAL A 130 -4.05 -3.99 9.19
CA VAL A 130 -5.50 -4.14 9.01
C VAL A 130 -5.87 -5.62 8.82
N LEU A 131 -5.23 -6.30 7.87
CA LEU A 131 -5.55 -7.71 7.60
C LEU A 131 -5.20 -8.64 8.76
N LEU A 132 -4.11 -8.39 9.48
CA LEU A 132 -3.74 -9.14 10.68
C LEU A 132 -4.81 -9.00 11.78
N ALA A 133 -5.35 -7.80 11.98
CA ALA A 133 -6.41 -7.56 12.95
C ALA A 133 -7.73 -8.24 12.53
N GLU A 134 -8.06 -8.18 11.23
CA GLU A 134 -9.29 -8.79 10.73
C GLU A 134 -9.26 -10.32 10.76
N LEU A 135 -8.12 -10.96 10.50
CA LEU A 135 -7.97 -12.42 10.44
C LEU A 135 -7.62 -13.08 11.78
N GLU A 136 -7.56 -12.29 12.86
CA GLU A 136 -7.24 -12.77 14.20
C GLU A 136 -8.23 -13.86 14.66
N GLY A 137 -7.70 -14.98 15.13
CA GLY A 137 -8.52 -16.11 15.61
C GLY A 137 -9.06 -17.04 14.53
N GLU A 138 -8.88 -16.72 13.25
CA GLU A 138 -9.32 -17.57 12.12
C GLU A 138 -8.16 -18.33 11.45
N PHE A 139 -6.97 -17.74 11.44
CA PHE A 139 -5.77 -18.31 10.82
C PHE A 139 -4.60 -18.28 11.81
N PRO A 140 -3.62 -19.20 11.68
CA PRO A 140 -2.35 -19.08 12.39
C PRO A 140 -1.53 -17.93 11.78
N LEU A 141 -1.35 -16.85 12.52
CA LEU A 141 -0.73 -15.61 12.03
C LEU A 141 0.66 -15.34 12.63
N GLU A 142 1.15 -16.24 13.47
CA GLU A 142 2.37 -16.05 14.28
C GLU A 142 3.61 -15.84 13.41
N GLU A 143 3.77 -16.65 12.37
CA GLU A 143 4.90 -16.56 11.44
C GLU A 143 4.90 -15.25 10.65
N ILE A 144 3.72 -14.83 10.16
CA ILE A 144 3.56 -13.55 9.44
C ILE A 144 3.88 -12.38 10.38
N ARG A 145 3.39 -12.41 11.62
CA ARG A 145 3.68 -11.38 12.62
C ARG A 145 5.17 -11.29 12.94
N ALA A 146 5.83 -12.44 13.13
CA ALA A 146 7.27 -12.48 13.39
C ALA A 146 8.07 -11.92 12.20
N LEU A 147 7.70 -12.27 10.97
CA LEU A 147 8.34 -11.75 9.76
C LEU A 147 8.18 -10.22 9.67
N VAL A 148 6.95 -9.71 9.81
CA VAL A 148 6.66 -8.28 9.75
C VAL A 148 7.40 -7.51 10.85
N ALA A 149 7.46 -8.06 12.07
CA ALA A 149 8.22 -7.45 13.16
C ALA A 149 9.72 -7.36 12.84
N GLY A 150 10.32 -8.42 12.29
CA GLY A 150 11.73 -8.39 11.87
C GLY A 150 12.01 -7.37 10.76
N LEU A 151 11.08 -7.18 9.82
CA LEU A 151 11.18 -6.13 8.80
C LEU A 151 11.09 -4.73 9.41
N ASP A 152 10.15 -4.51 10.34
CA ASP A 152 9.99 -3.23 11.05
C ASP A 152 11.24 -2.88 11.89
N GLU A 153 11.83 -3.87 12.57
CA GLU A 153 13.10 -3.70 13.29
C GLU A 153 14.24 -3.32 12.34
N THR A 154 14.33 -3.99 11.19
CA THR A 154 15.33 -3.69 10.16
C THR A 154 15.17 -2.24 9.66
N LEU A 155 13.94 -1.80 9.40
CA LEU A 155 13.65 -0.42 8.99
C LEU A 155 14.09 0.60 10.04
N CYS A 156 13.88 0.30 11.32
CA CYS A 156 14.31 1.15 12.42
C CYS A 156 15.83 1.23 12.53
N LEU A 157 16.54 0.11 12.37
CA LEU A 157 18.01 0.06 12.39
C LEU A 157 18.59 0.87 11.23
N LEU A 158 18.08 0.68 10.01
CA LEU A 158 18.54 1.40 8.82
C LEU A 158 18.31 2.91 8.93
N HIS A 159 17.19 3.35 9.51
CA HIS A 159 16.94 4.77 9.81
C HIS A 159 17.92 5.34 10.83
N ARG A 160 18.27 4.57 11.87
CA ARG A 160 19.25 5.02 12.88
C ARG A 160 20.64 5.13 12.29
N SER A 161 21.08 4.15 11.48
CA SER A 161 22.37 4.19 10.80
C SER A 161 22.49 5.33 9.79
N SER A 162 21.38 5.69 9.12
CA SER A 162 21.33 6.81 8.18
C SER A 162 21.33 8.18 8.88
N SER A 163 20.77 8.26 10.10
CA SER A 163 20.73 9.50 10.90
C SER A 163 21.97 9.69 11.78
N SER A 164 22.71 8.62 12.09
CA SER A 164 24.00 8.67 12.81
C SER A 164 25.21 8.95 11.91
N GLY A 165 24.99 9.55 10.73
CA GLY A 165 26.06 9.96 9.82
C GLY A 165 27.04 10.91 10.51
N THR A 166 28.13 10.35 11.01
CA THR A 166 29.35 11.05 11.39
C THR A 166 29.82 11.84 10.16
N PRO A 167 30.26 13.11 10.29
CA PRO A 167 30.75 13.86 9.14
C PRO A 167 31.88 13.08 8.50
N ARG A 168 31.65 12.68 7.25
CA ARG A 168 32.64 12.03 6.41
C ARG A 168 33.79 13.02 6.29
N ALA A 169 34.91 12.73 6.94
CA ALA A 169 36.11 13.53 6.82
C ALA A 169 36.45 13.61 5.33
N ASP A 170 36.49 14.84 4.81
CA ASP A 170 36.99 15.13 3.47
C ASP A 170 38.36 14.48 3.31
N PRO A 171 38.55 13.53 2.37
CA PRO A 171 39.89 13.23 1.93
C PRO A 171 40.35 14.46 1.16
N ALA A 172 41.38 15.10 1.72
CA ALA A 172 42.11 16.21 1.15
C ALA A 172 42.29 16.09 -0.37
N GLY A 173 42.09 17.22 -1.05
CA GLY A 173 42.31 17.36 -2.47
C GLY A 173 43.68 16.82 -2.89
N GLY A 174 43.67 16.03 -3.96
CA GLY A 174 44.86 15.43 -4.53
C GLY A 174 44.60 14.89 -5.93
N ALA A 175 44.98 15.70 -6.91
CA ALA A 175 45.40 15.36 -8.27
C ALA A 175 44.37 14.76 -9.26
N ALA A 176 44.23 15.48 -10.36
CA ALA A 176 43.65 15.06 -11.61
C ALA A 176 44.33 13.81 -12.19
N GLY A 177 43.52 12.91 -12.74
CA GLY A 177 43.94 11.80 -13.58
C GLY A 177 42.76 11.34 -14.41
N GLU A 178 42.71 11.79 -15.67
CA GLU A 178 41.80 11.26 -16.69
C GLU A 178 41.97 9.74 -16.81
N ALA A 179 40.86 9.01 -16.70
CA ALA A 179 40.78 7.62 -17.15
C ALA A 179 39.81 7.56 -18.35
N PRO A 180 40.20 6.94 -19.48
CA PRO A 180 39.37 6.92 -20.69
C PRO A 180 38.17 5.98 -20.53
N SER A 181 37.01 6.44 -21.01
CA SER A 181 35.77 5.67 -21.09
C SER A 181 35.92 4.50 -22.08
N PRO A 182 35.59 3.25 -21.69
CA PRO A 182 35.68 2.09 -22.56
C PRO A 182 34.43 1.85 -23.42
N TYR A 183 33.46 2.76 -23.45
CA TYR A 183 32.24 2.60 -24.25
C TYR A 183 32.15 3.66 -25.34
N GLY A 184 32.88 3.42 -26.42
CA GLY A 184 32.77 4.14 -27.68
C GLY A 184 32.39 3.20 -28.80
N GLU A 185 31.16 2.68 -28.79
CA GLU A 185 30.58 1.99 -29.95
C GLU A 185 29.09 2.32 -30.10
N SER A 186 28.85 3.32 -30.95
CA SER A 186 27.85 3.33 -32.03
C SER A 186 26.55 2.56 -31.81
N ILE A 187 25.49 3.24 -31.37
CA ILE A 187 24.11 2.76 -31.52
C ILE A 187 23.63 3.12 -32.94
N PRO A 188 23.31 2.15 -33.83
CA PRO A 188 22.67 2.46 -35.10
C PRO A 188 21.20 2.86 -34.89
N ALA A 189 20.81 3.95 -35.55
CA ALA A 189 19.46 4.53 -35.50
C ALA A 189 18.39 3.53 -35.98
N PHE A 190 17.41 3.24 -35.11
CA PHE A 190 16.21 2.52 -35.51
C PHE A 190 15.30 3.42 -36.37
N HIS A 191 15.09 2.98 -37.60
CA HIS A 191 14.14 3.52 -38.57
C HIS A 191 12.72 3.63 -37.98
N ARG A 192 12.12 4.82 -38.05
CA ARG A 192 10.67 5.02 -37.92
C ARG A 192 9.94 4.44 -39.15
N PRO A 193 8.82 3.71 -38.99
CA PRO A 193 7.94 3.41 -40.10
C PRO A 193 7.20 4.66 -40.56
N ARG A 194 7.16 4.82 -41.88
CA ARG A 194 6.49 5.88 -42.65
C ARG A 194 4.97 5.83 -42.47
N GLU A 195 4.37 6.99 -42.25
CA GLU A 195 2.93 7.21 -42.31
C GLU A 195 2.40 6.81 -43.70
N ARG A 196 1.36 5.96 -43.74
CA ARG A 196 0.53 5.77 -44.94
C ARG A 196 -0.48 6.90 -44.99
N THR A 197 -0.23 7.88 -45.84
CA THR A 197 -1.27 8.75 -46.37
C THR A 197 -2.18 7.92 -47.29
N GLY A 198 -3.45 7.80 -46.91
CA GLY A 198 -4.51 7.39 -47.82
C GLY A 198 -5.09 8.61 -48.51
N SER A 199 -5.31 8.52 -49.82
CA SER A 199 -6.55 8.96 -50.47
C SER A 199 -6.52 8.61 -51.97
N LEU A 200 -7.59 7.92 -52.38
CA LEU A 200 -8.21 7.80 -53.71
C LEU A 200 -7.30 7.46 -54.91
#